data_AF-A0A9E2D4J3-F1
#
_entry.id   AF-A0A9E2D4J3-F1
#
_cell.length_a   1.000
_cell.length_b   1.000
_cell.length_c   1.000
_cell.angle_alpha   90.00
_cell.angle_beta   90.00
_cell.angle_gamma   90.00
#
_symmetry.space_group_name_H-M   'P 1'
#
loop_
_entity.id
_entity.type
_entity.pdbx_description
1 polymer ?
#
loop_
_entity_poly.entity_id
_entity_poly.type
_entity_poly.pdbx_seq_one_letter_code
_entity_poly.pdbx_strand_id
1 'polypeptide(L)'
;MANKALIKVRPWCPFCGQDVDEPREPVQRKMNEFKVGTCQCGAVYTSDPTGFNVGSAMVECLVYACDDNWDFAWELTADEDYLTSLVENYDEQTHQIYELKNVDGRKIKGVLYFVRLTRDFAELSKKLKDHRQKTDEQLLKPATKFVIPPMEPARDPKRKKKKANKAEIQQLVFDGDIDALVDFCFDDAKTIRFMQRVLYNPDEEKRWLCAHVMGQVSARLATRQPGMVSDLLHRMYEACSDSAATHWGLLESIGSIIAARPDIFGGFARHLLMYRDVPSSRVQVLWAMGTIAEKSPEVVRATPIYSVFPYVNSPEPITRAHAIRLLGRIKALEQKGEIEKQVDDPAQVTIYEKGLPVQTTVGDLAREALSLMTDPAAA
;
A
#
# COMPACT_ATOMS: atom_id res chain seq x y z
N MET A 1 -42.82 49.09 9.95
CA MET A 1 -42.70 48.15 8.82
C MET A 1 -42.80 46.76 9.40
N ALA A 2 -43.80 45.98 9.00
CA ALA A 2 -44.05 44.66 9.56
C ALA A 2 -42.83 43.76 9.36
N ASN A 3 -42.37 43.15 10.45
CA ASN A 3 -41.31 42.15 10.46
C ASN A 3 -41.81 40.98 9.58
N LYS A 4 -41.32 40.85 8.34
CA LYS A 4 -41.63 39.69 7.49
C LYS A 4 -41.24 38.47 8.32
N ALA A 5 -42.22 37.63 8.66
CA ALA A 5 -41.96 36.42 9.43
C ALA A 5 -40.92 35.60 8.66
N LEU A 6 -39.71 35.51 9.22
CA LEU A 6 -38.65 34.67 8.68
C LEU A 6 -39.12 33.22 8.79
N ILE A 7 -39.43 32.60 7.65
CA ILE A 7 -39.74 31.18 7.61
C ILE A 7 -38.46 30.44 7.96
N LYS A 8 -38.49 29.73 9.10
CA LYS A 8 -37.42 28.85 9.57
C LYS A 8 -37.85 27.42 9.31
N VAL A 9 -37.03 26.68 8.58
CA VAL A 9 -37.29 25.27 8.26
C VAL A 9 -36.19 24.43 8.89
N ARG A 10 -36.57 23.25 9.37
CA ARG A 10 -35.58 22.26 9.82
C ARG A 10 -34.72 21.81 8.65
N PRO A 11 -33.41 21.59 8.88
CA PRO A 11 -32.56 20.99 7.86
C PRO A 11 -33.07 19.62 7.41
N TRP A 12 -33.06 19.40 6.09
CA TRP A 12 -33.52 18.14 5.48
C TRP A 12 -32.47 17.54 4.55
N CYS A 13 -32.56 16.24 4.35
CA CYS A 13 -31.73 15.50 3.39
C CYS A 13 -32.32 15.63 1.98
N PRO A 14 -31.59 16.16 1.00
CA PRO A 14 -32.09 16.37 -0.36
C PRO A 14 -32.36 15.05 -1.11
N PHE A 15 -31.82 13.92 -0.65
CA PHE A 15 -31.98 12.62 -1.31
C PHE A 15 -33.20 11.83 -0.82
N CYS A 16 -33.71 12.08 0.38
CA CYS A 16 -34.83 11.31 0.94
C CYS A 16 -35.92 12.16 1.60
N GLY A 17 -35.69 13.47 1.76
CA GLY A 17 -36.64 14.42 2.33
C GLY A 17 -36.82 14.35 3.84
N GLN A 18 -36.09 13.49 4.55
CA GLN A 18 -36.14 13.42 6.01
C GLN A 18 -35.37 14.58 6.66
N ASP A 19 -35.83 15.02 7.83
CA ASP A 19 -35.07 15.93 8.70
C ASP A 19 -33.72 15.30 9.05
N VAL A 20 -32.67 16.11 9.09
CA VAL A 20 -31.31 15.69 9.48
C VAL A 20 -30.94 16.28 10.83
N ASP A 21 -30.12 15.56 11.59
CA ASP A 21 -29.67 15.99 12.90
C ASP A 21 -28.59 17.09 12.81
N GLU A 22 -28.33 17.78 13.92
CA GLU A 22 -27.24 18.74 14.02
C GLU A 22 -25.88 18.05 13.77
N PRO A 23 -25.08 18.54 12.80
CA PRO A 23 -23.78 17.97 12.51
C PRO A 23 -22.86 18.17 13.72
N ARG A 24 -22.04 17.17 14.02
CA ARG A 24 -21.20 17.11 15.21
C ARG A 24 -19.73 17.13 14.83
N GLU A 25 -18.90 17.48 15.82
CA GLU A 25 -17.45 17.31 15.70
C GLU A 25 -17.13 15.83 15.47
N PRO A 26 -16.26 15.49 14.51
CA PRO A 26 -15.86 14.13 14.26
C PRO A 26 -15.08 13.53 15.45
N VAL A 27 -15.16 12.21 15.61
CA VAL A 27 -14.58 11.48 16.76
C VAL A 27 -13.04 11.49 16.73
N GLN A 28 -12.43 11.49 15.54
CA GLN A 28 -10.98 11.56 15.35
C GLN A 28 -10.60 12.92 14.77
N ARG A 29 -10.34 13.90 15.65
CA ARG A 29 -9.98 15.27 15.22
C ARG A 29 -8.68 15.30 14.41
N LYS A 30 -8.75 15.85 13.19
CA LYS A 30 -7.60 16.40 12.45
C LYS A 30 -7.68 17.92 12.43
N MET A 31 -6.55 18.57 12.15
CA MET A 31 -6.45 20.04 12.16
C MET A 31 -7.27 20.62 11.00
N ASN A 32 -8.27 21.46 11.29
CA ASN A 32 -9.22 22.13 10.35
C ASN A 32 -10.34 21.26 9.74
N GLU A 33 -11.15 20.58 10.55
CA GLU A 33 -12.29 19.77 10.07
C GLU A 33 -13.65 20.50 10.16
N PHE A 34 -14.56 20.14 9.27
CA PHE A 34 -15.96 20.56 9.29
C PHE A 34 -16.78 19.64 10.20
N LYS A 35 -17.88 20.16 10.77
CA LYS A 35 -18.83 19.29 11.49
C LYS A 35 -19.53 18.37 10.50
N VAL A 36 -19.71 17.10 10.87
CA VAL A 36 -20.24 16.04 10.01
C VAL A 36 -21.50 15.40 10.62
N GLY A 37 -22.40 14.92 9.76
CA GLY A 37 -23.56 14.13 10.16
C GLY A 37 -23.92 13.08 9.11
N THR A 38 -24.82 12.17 9.49
CA THR A 38 -25.26 11.06 8.64
C THR A 38 -26.79 10.96 8.64
N CYS A 39 -27.38 10.85 7.46
CA CYS A 39 -28.81 10.62 7.28
C CYS A 39 -29.14 9.12 7.26
N GLN A 40 -30.35 8.73 7.67
CA GLN A 40 -30.80 7.34 7.69
C GLN A 40 -30.82 6.68 6.31
N CYS A 41 -30.91 7.47 5.23
CA CYS A 41 -30.85 6.95 3.86
C CYS A 41 -29.42 6.61 3.39
N GLY A 42 -28.40 6.83 4.23
CA GLY A 42 -26.99 6.57 3.95
C GLY A 42 -26.22 7.77 3.39
N ALA A 43 -26.85 8.94 3.26
CA ALA A 43 -26.14 10.16 2.88
C ALA A 43 -25.33 10.72 4.05
N VAL A 44 -24.13 11.22 3.77
CA VAL A 44 -23.28 11.95 4.70
C VAL A 44 -23.35 13.44 4.38
N TYR A 45 -23.23 14.30 5.38
CA TYR A 45 -23.21 15.74 5.18
C TYR A 45 -22.23 16.47 6.08
N THR A 46 -21.67 17.56 5.58
CA THR A 46 -20.76 18.46 6.31
C THR A 46 -21.30 19.89 6.36
N SER A 47 -21.06 20.58 7.46
CA SER A 47 -21.43 21.99 7.66
C SER A 47 -20.25 22.92 7.42
N ASP A 48 -20.36 23.81 6.44
CA ASP A 48 -19.52 25.00 6.34
C ASP A 48 -20.32 26.23 6.81
N PRO A 49 -20.09 26.74 8.03
CA PRO A 49 -20.85 27.88 8.56
C PRO A 49 -20.55 29.20 7.82
N THR A 50 -19.47 29.26 7.03
CA THR A 50 -19.04 30.46 6.31
C THR A 50 -19.62 30.54 4.89
N GLY A 51 -19.88 29.38 4.28
CA GLY A 51 -20.25 29.23 2.87
C GLY A 51 -19.14 29.59 1.88
N PHE A 52 -17.91 29.80 2.36
CA PHE A 52 -16.76 30.16 1.53
C PHE A 52 -15.85 28.98 1.23
N ASN A 53 -15.88 27.93 2.06
CA ASN A 53 -14.98 26.78 1.97
C ASN A 53 -15.71 25.53 1.45
N VAL A 54 -16.74 25.71 0.62
CA VAL A 54 -17.60 24.64 0.11
C VAL A 54 -16.80 23.54 -0.60
N GLY A 55 -15.72 23.90 -1.32
CA GLY A 55 -14.85 22.92 -1.97
C GLY A 55 -14.10 22.01 -0.97
N SER A 56 -13.63 22.57 0.15
CA SER A 56 -13.01 21.78 1.21
C SER A 56 -14.04 20.93 1.94
N ALA A 57 -15.22 21.49 2.21
CA ALA A 57 -16.34 20.75 2.81
C ALA A 57 -16.78 19.57 1.94
N MET A 58 -16.81 19.75 0.61
CA MET A 58 -17.09 18.68 -0.34
C MET A 58 -16.08 17.53 -0.24
N VAL A 59 -14.78 17.83 -0.29
CA VAL A 59 -13.73 16.80 -0.22
C VAL A 59 -13.84 16.02 1.10
N GLU A 60 -14.02 16.74 2.20
CA GLU A 60 -14.14 16.12 3.52
C GLU A 60 -15.40 15.27 3.65
N CYS A 61 -16.53 15.76 3.12
CA CYS A 61 -17.79 15.01 3.09
C CYS A 61 -17.68 13.71 2.28
N LEU A 62 -16.97 13.75 1.15
CA LEU A 62 -16.73 12.55 0.33
C LEU A 62 -15.85 11.53 1.05
N VAL A 63 -14.79 11.99 1.72
CA VAL A 63 -13.91 11.12 2.52
C VAL A 63 -14.68 10.48 3.67
N TYR A 64 -15.54 11.23 4.37
CA TYR A 64 -16.40 10.67 5.41
C TYR A 64 -17.43 9.67 4.86
N ALA A 65 -18.00 9.95 3.68
CA ALA A 65 -18.88 9.00 3.00
C ALA A 65 -18.17 7.68 2.65
N CYS A 66 -16.84 7.76 2.44
CA CYS A 66 -15.94 6.64 2.18
C CYS A 66 -15.29 6.06 3.46
N ASP A 67 -15.90 6.23 4.63
CA ASP A 67 -15.41 5.70 5.91
C ASP A 67 -13.95 6.11 6.24
N ASP A 68 -13.60 7.37 5.99
CA ASP A 68 -12.26 7.94 6.18
C ASP A 68 -11.16 7.31 5.29
N ASN A 69 -11.56 6.69 4.18
CA ASN A 69 -10.65 6.17 3.17
C ASN A 69 -10.39 7.22 2.06
N TRP A 70 -9.28 7.94 2.21
CA TRP A 70 -8.85 8.97 1.25
C TRP A 70 -8.57 8.41 -0.14
N ASP A 71 -7.84 7.30 -0.23
CA ASP A 71 -7.46 6.72 -1.51
C ASP A 71 -8.70 6.28 -2.29
N PHE A 72 -9.65 5.62 -1.60
CA PHE A 72 -10.91 5.22 -2.21
C PHE A 72 -11.75 6.42 -2.66
N ALA A 73 -11.84 7.48 -1.84
CA ALA A 73 -12.58 8.69 -2.19
C ALA A 73 -12.07 9.35 -3.48
N TRP A 74 -10.76 9.30 -3.75
CA TRP A 74 -10.16 9.86 -4.97
C TRP A 74 -10.33 8.99 -6.23
N GLU A 75 -10.68 7.71 -6.06
CA GLU A 75 -10.96 6.80 -7.18
C GLU A 75 -12.42 6.91 -7.67
N LEU A 76 -13.31 7.55 -6.90
CA LEU A 76 -14.73 7.67 -7.24
C LEU A 76 -15.01 8.78 -8.26
N THR A 77 -15.93 8.50 -9.17
CA THR A 77 -16.43 9.42 -10.19
C THR A 77 -17.78 10.01 -9.77
N ALA A 78 -17.90 11.34 -9.81
CA ALA A 78 -19.15 12.04 -9.49
C ALA A 78 -20.26 11.69 -10.48
N ASP A 79 -21.50 11.61 -10.01
CA ASP A 79 -22.71 11.24 -10.75
C ASP A 79 -22.76 9.79 -11.29
N GLU A 80 -21.67 9.04 -11.19
CA GLU A 80 -21.60 7.60 -11.46
C GLU A 80 -21.56 6.80 -10.15
N ASP A 81 -20.56 7.06 -9.31
CA ASP A 81 -20.29 6.29 -8.10
C ASP A 81 -20.94 6.91 -6.85
N TYR A 82 -21.13 8.23 -6.88
CA TYR A 82 -21.77 9.00 -5.81
C TYR A 82 -22.53 10.22 -6.33
N LEU A 83 -23.54 10.62 -5.57
CA LEU A 83 -24.34 11.82 -5.80
C LEU A 83 -23.98 12.90 -4.81
N THR A 84 -24.08 14.16 -5.24
CA THR A 84 -23.85 15.33 -4.40
C THR A 84 -25.06 16.25 -4.37
N SER A 85 -25.22 17.01 -3.30
CA SER A 85 -26.26 18.04 -3.20
C SER A 85 -25.89 19.10 -2.17
N LEU A 86 -26.45 20.30 -2.32
CA LEU A 86 -26.15 21.44 -1.46
C LEU A 86 -27.45 22.01 -0.89
N VAL A 87 -27.45 22.26 0.41
CA VAL A 87 -28.51 23.00 1.09
C VAL A 87 -27.93 24.32 1.60
N GLU A 88 -28.42 25.43 1.04
CA GLU A 88 -27.94 26.77 1.36
C GLU A 88 -28.68 27.41 2.53
N ASN A 89 -28.16 28.54 3.00
CA ASN A 89 -28.76 29.38 4.05
C ASN A 89 -28.95 28.63 5.38
N TYR A 90 -28.05 27.69 5.66
CA TYR A 90 -27.98 26.96 6.90
C TYR A 90 -27.28 27.80 7.98
N ASP A 91 -27.89 27.90 9.16
CA ASP A 91 -27.28 28.46 10.34
C ASP A 91 -26.91 27.35 11.33
N GLU A 92 -25.61 27.13 11.49
CA GLU A 92 -25.07 26.11 12.37
C GLU A 92 -25.40 26.37 13.85
N GLN A 93 -25.59 27.63 14.27
CA GLN A 93 -25.86 27.94 15.69
C GLN A 93 -27.27 27.57 16.12
N THR A 94 -28.23 27.73 15.23
CA THR A 94 -29.64 27.46 15.52
C THR A 94 -30.12 26.15 14.89
N HIS A 95 -29.29 25.51 14.07
CA HIS A 95 -29.63 24.33 13.28
C HIS A 95 -30.94 24.54 12.50
N GLN A 96 -31.00 25.62 11.73
CA GLN A 96 -32.17 26.02 10.92
C GLN A 96 -31.73 26.48 9.53
N ILE A 97 -32.62 26.32 8.55
CA ILE A 97 -32.49 26.90 7.21
C ILE A 97 -33.43 28.09 7.11
N TYR A 98 -32.90 29.18 6.57
CA TYR A 98 -33.62 30.43 6.39
C TYR A 98 -33.86 30.74 4.92
N GLU A 99 -35.03 31.26 4.60
CA GLU A 99 -35.35 31.71 3.24
C GLU A 99 -34.54 32.96 2.84
N LEU A 100 -34.31 33.86 3.80
CA LEU A 100 -33.56 35.10 3.61
C LEU A 100 -32.17 34.99 4.25
N LYS A 101 -31.16 35.42 3.50
CA LYS A 101 -29.75 35.41 3.93
C LYS A 101 -29.43 36.36 5.09
N ASN A 102 -30.37 37.22 5.51
CA ASN A 102 -30.14 38.19 6.60
C ASN A 102 -31.16 37.94 7.72
N VAL A 103 -30.66 37.60 8.91
CA VAL A 103 -31.46 37.29 10.10
C VAL A 103 -30.83 38.05 11.27
N ASP A 104 -31.64 38.86 11.97
CA ASP A 104 -31.22 39.60 13.16
C ASP A 104 -29.91 40.42 12.99
N GLY A 105 -29.71 41.00 11.79
CA GLY A 105 -28.52 41.79 11.44
C GLY A 105 -27.27 40.96 11.07
N ARG A 106 -27.34 39.63 11.17
CA ARG A 106 -26.29 38.69 10.71
C ARG A 106 -26.62 38.15 9.32
N LYS A 107 -25.59 38.01 8.49
CA LYS A 107 -25.70 37.34 7.19
C LYS A 107 -25.44 35.84 7.36
N ILE A 108 -26.44 35.02 7.05
CA ILE A 108 -26.37 33.57 7.02
C ILE A 108 -25.94 33.16 5.60
N LYS A 109 -24.77 32.54 5.52
CA LYS A 109 -24.22 31.97 4.29
C LYS A 109 -23.84 30.50 4.43
N GLY A 110 -24.08 29.92 5.61
CA GLY A 110 -23.67 28.55 5.86
C GLY A 110 -24.37 27.58 4.93
N VAL A 111 -23.71 26.46 4.66
CA VAL A 111 -24.22 25.42 3.79
C VAL A 111 -24.05 24.05 4.44
N LEU A 112 -24.98 23.16 4.13
CA LEU A 112 -24.82 21.72 4.33
C LEU A 112 -24.52 21.08 2.97
N TYR A 113 -23.35 20.46 2.86
CA TYR A 113 -22.95 19.73 1.66
C TYR A 113 -23.20 18.25 1.87
N PHE A 114 -23.94 17.62 0.97
CA PHE A 114 -24.34 16.22 1.07
C PHE A 114 -23.63 15.37 0.01
N VAL A 115 -23.18 14.19 0.42
CA VAL A 115 -22.68 13.11 -0.45
C VAL A 115 -23.48 11.84 -0.17
N ARG A 116 -23.88 11.13 -1.23
CA ARG A 116 -24.48 9.81 -1.12
C ARG A 116 -23.84 8.85 -2.11
N LEU A 117 -23.14 7.85 -1.59
CA LEU A 117 -22.61 6.76 -2.41
C LEU A 117 -23.77 5.92 -2.99
N THR A 118 -23.54 5.34 -4.17
CA THR A 118 -24.39 4.26 -4.68
C THR A 118 -24.26 3.02 -3.81
N ARG A 119 -25.20 2.08 -3.94
CA ARG A 119 -25.26 0.90 -3.07
C ARG A 119 -23.98 0.05 -3.12
N ASP A 120 -23.47 -0.20 -4.32
CA ASP A 120 -22.30 -1.07 -4.53
C ASP A 120 -21.04 -0.48 -3.89
N PHE A 121 -20.83 0.83 -4.06
CA PHE A 121 -19.69 1.54 -3.48
C PHE A 121 -19.84 1.79 -1.98
N ALA A 122 -21.07 1.96 -1.46
CA ALA A 122 -21.31 2.01 -0.02
C ALA A 122 -21.03 0.66 0.66
N GLU A 123 -21.41 -0.46 0.03
CA GLU A 123 -21.06 -1.81 0.51
C GLU A 123 -19.55 -2.06 0.41
N LEU A 124 -18.89 -1.59 -0.65
CA LEU A 124 -17.45 -1.67 -0.82
C LEU A 124 -16.69 -0.85 0.24
N SER A 125 -17.09 0.40 0.48
CA SER A 125 -16.52 1.26 1.53
C SER A 125 -16.54 0.57 2.89
N LYS A 126 -17.69 -0.01 3.26
CA LYS A 126 -17.84 -0.75 4.52
C LYS A 126 -16.95 -1.99 4.57
N LYS A 127 -16.87 -2.77 3.49
CA LYS A 127 -15.96 -3.93 3.42
C LYS A 127 -14.50 -3.52 3.56
N LEU A 128 -14.11 -2.42 2.92
CA LEU A 128 -12.76 -1.86 3.02
C LEU A 128 -12.47 -1.34 4.43
N LYS A 129 -13.43 -0.68 5.07
CA LYS A 129 -13.34 -0.25 6.48
C LYS A 129 -13.22 -1.44 7.42
N ASP A 130 -14.05 -2.47 7.28
CA ASP A 130 -14.00 -3.66 8.12
C ASP A 130 -12.69 -4.42 7.94
N HIS A 131 -12.19 -4.52 6.69
CA HIS A 131 -10.87 -5.09 6.43
C HIS A 131 -9.76 -4.21 7.03
N ARG A 132 -9.82 -2.89 6.85
CA ARG A 132 -8.85 -1.94 7.42
C ARG A 132 -8.88 -1.95 8.94
N GLN A 133 -10.04 -1.98 9.59
CA GLN A 133 -10.16 -2.06 11.05
C GLN A 133 -9.70 -3.40 11.59
N LYS A 134 -10.00 -4.53 10.92
CA LYS A 134 -9.42 -5.83 11.27
C LYS A 134 -7.90 -5.86 11.09
N THR A 135 -7.40 -5.20 10.05
CA THR A 135 -5.97 -5.07 9.78
C THR A 135 -5.31 -4.13 10.79
N ASP A 136 -5.93 -2.99 11.11
CA ASP A 136 -5.46 -1.97 12.04
C ASP A 136 -5.51 -2.48 13.49
N GLU A 137 -6.53 -3.24 13.90
CA GLU A 137 -6.57 -3.96 15.19
C GLU A 137 -5.54 -5.09 15.26
N GLN A 138 -5.21 -5.71 14.11
CA GLN A 138 -4.07 -6.63 14.01
C GLN A 138 -2.71 -5.91 14.01
N LEU A 139 -2.63 -4.67 13.50
CA LEU A 139 -1.44 -3.81 13.46
C LEU A 139 -1.22 -3.00 14.75
N LEU A 140 -2.25 -2.82 15.58
CA LEU A 140 -2.21 -2.21 16.92
C LEU A 140 -1.71 -3.22 17.97
N LYS A 141 -1.68 -4.51 17.64
CA LYS A 141 -0.73 -5.42 18.29
C LYS A 141 0.65 -5.01 17.81
N PRO A 142 1.66 -4.93 18.70
CA PRO A 142 3.01 -4.53 18.29
C PRO A 142 3.36 -5.34 17.06
N ALA A 143 3.68 -4.64 15.96
CA ALA A 143 4.09 -5.23 14.70
C ALA A 143 4.92 -6.47 15.01
N THR A 144 4.57 -7.60 14.38
CA THR A 144 5.36 -8.82 14.30
C THR A 144 6.81 -8.43 14.51
N LYS A 145 7.41 -8.79 15.66
CA LYS A 145 8.71 -8.27 16.09
C LYS A 145 9.66 -8.34 14.90
N PHE A 146 9.88 -7.21 14.22
CA PHE A 146 10.76 -7.22 13.06
C PHE A 146 12.07 -7.79 13.55
N VAL A 147 12.60 -8.79 12.85
CA VAL A 147 13.88 -9.40 13.23
C VAL A 147 14.96 -8.38 12.88
N ILE A 148 15.22 -7.47 13.79
CA ILE A 148 16.26 -6.45 13.64
C ILE A 148 17.60 -7.17 13.76
N PRO A 149 18.44 -7.19 12.70
CA PRO A 149 19.75 -7.82 12.78
C PRO A 149 20.62 -7.11 13.82
N PRO A 150 21.54 -7.83 14.48
CA PRO A 150 22.46 -7.20 15.43
C PRO A 150 23.27 -6.12 14.73
N MET A 151 23.52 -5.01 15.45
CA MET A 151 24.28 -3.89 14.90
C MET A 151 25.69 -4.33 14.54
N GLU A 152 26.11 -4.07 13.30
CA GLU A 152 27.44 -4.42 12.80
C GLU A 152 28.54 -3.79 13.67
N PRO A 153 29.65 -4.50 13.99
CA PRO A 153 30.75 -3.92 14.76
C PRO A 153 31.36 -2.72 14.01
N ALA A 154 31.77 -1.69 14.75
CA ALA A 154 32.51 -0.59 14.15
C ALA A 154 33.86 -1.12 13.64
N ARG A 155 34.17 -0.82 12.39
CA ARG A 155 35.47 -1.20 11.80
C ARG A 155 36.55 -0.30 12.39
N ASP A 156 37.71 -0.88 12.71
CA ASP A 156 38.86 -0.11 13.23
C ASP A 156 39.24 1.00 12.23
N PRO A 157 39.22 2.29 12.62
CA PRO A 157 39.63 3.38 11.73
C PRO A 157 41.06 3.25 11.18
N LYS A 158 41.94 2.51 11.86
CA LYS A 158 43.34 2.28 11.47
C LYS A 158 43.52 1.08 10.55
N ARG A 159 42.48 0.27 10.29
CA ARG A 159 42.60 -0.89 9.39
C ARG A 159 42.91 -0.43 7.97
N LYS A 160 43.68 -1.24 7.25
CA LYS A 160 43.89 -1.02 5.81
C LYS A 160 42.58 -1.31 5.07
N LYS A 161 41.93 -0.26 4.57
CA LYS A 161 40.71 -0.36 3.76
C LYS A 161 40.97 -1.18 2.50
N LYS A 162 40.09 -2.14 2.20
CA LYS A 162 40.12 -2.88 0.95
C LYS A 162 39.54 -2.02 -0.17
N LYS A 163 40.14 -2.08 -1.37
CA LYS A 163 39.56 -1.45 -2.56
C LYS A 163 38.80 -2.50 -3.34
N ALA A 164 37.57 -2.21 -3.73
CA ALA A 164 36.74 -3.18 -4.42
C ALA A 164 37.27 -3.40 -5.85
N ASN A 165 37.43 -4.67 -6.23
CA ASN A 165 37.73 -5.09 -7.60
C ASN A 165 36.52 -5.82 -8.19
N LYS A 166 36.14 -5.50 -9.42
CA LYS A 166 34.99 -6.10 -10.11
C LYS A 166 35.00 -7.64 -10.07
N ALA A 167 36.12 -8.27 -10.42
CA ALA A 167 36.20 -9.74 -10.50
C ALA A 167 36.09 -10.40 -9.12
N GLU A 168 36.71 -9.78 -8.10
CA GLU A 168 36.67 -10.25 -6.72
C GLU A 168 35.26 -10.14 -6.13
N ILE A 169 34.59 -8.98 -6.29
CA ILE A 169 33.21 -8.81 -5.82
C ILE A 169 32.26 -9.79 -6.51
N GLN A 170 32.43 -10.02 -7.81
CA GLN A 170 31.63 -10.99 -8.53
C GLN A 170 31.82 -12.42 -8.00
N GLN A 171 33.05 -12.82 -7.71
CA GLN A 171 33.34 -14.13 -7.14
C GLN A 171 32.71 -14.27 -5.73
N LEU A 172 32.89 -13.27 -4.87
CA LEU A 172 32.30 -13.26 -3.52
C LEU A 172 30.76 -13.34 -3.55
N VAL A 173 30.12 -12.70 -4.54
CA VAL A 173 28.66 -12.82 -4.74
C VAL A 173 28.26 -14.26 -5.06
N PHE A 174 29.00 -14.95 -5.93
CA PHE A 174 28.69 -16.33 -6.30
C PHE A 174 29.03 -17.34 -5.20
N ASP A 175 30.08 -17.06 -4.42
CA ASP A 175 30.44 -17.86 -3.24
C ASP A 175 29.49 -17.63 -2.06
N GLY A 176 28.63 -16.59 -2.13
CA GLY A 176 27.72 -16.22 -1.06
C GLY A 176 28.44 -15.69 0.19
N ASP A 177 29.65 -15.15 0.05
CA ASP A 177 30.45 -14.63 1.17
C ASP A 177 29.96 -13.24 1.61
N ILE A 178 28.87 -13.26 2.39
CA ILE A 178 28.21 -12.06 2.89
C ILE A 178 29.14 -11.25 3.81
N ASP A 179 29.96 -11.91 4.63
CA ASP A 179 30.87 -11.25 5.56
C ASP A 179 31.91 -10.40 4.83
N ALA A 180 32.58 -10.97 3.83
CA ALA A 180 33.56 -10.24 3.04
C ALA A 180 32.90 -9.09 2.26
N LEU A 181 31.72 -9.32 1.67
CA LEU A 181 30.98 -8.29 0.94
C LEU A 181 30.56 -7.11 1.82
N VAL A 182 30.11 -7.37 3.05
CA VAL A 182 29.78 -6.31 4.01
C VAL A 182 31.03 -5.49 4.38
N ASP A 183 32.17 -6.15 4.60
CA ASP A 183 33.44 -5.46 4.87
C ASP A 183 33.91 -4.60 3.70
N PHE A 184 33.74 -5.08 2.46
CA PHE A 184 34.03 -4.33 1.25
C PHE A 184 33.08 -3.13 1.10
N CYS A 185 31.79 -3.26 1.42
CA CYS A 185 30.84 -2.15 1.40
C CYS A 185 31.22 -1.04 2.38
N PHE A 186 31.74 -1.38 3.57
CA PHE A 186 32.22 -0.38 4.53
C PHE A 186 33.53 0.31 4.12
N ASP A 187 34.37 -0.36 3.33
CA ASP A 187 35.65 0.18 2.87
C ASP A 187 35.54 0.98 1.56
N ASP A 188 34.71 0.53 0.63
CA ASP A 188 34.55 1.10 -0.71
C ASP A 188 33.11 0.95 -1.23
N ALA A 189 32.40 2.07 -1.35
CA ALA A 189 31.03 2.12 -1.87
C ALA A 189 30.89 1.63 -3.33
N LYS A 190 32.00 1.47 -4.07
CA LYS A 190 31.98 0.83 -5.41
C LYS A 190 31.55 -0.64 -5.36
N THR A 191 31.67 -1.30 -4.21
CA THR A 191 31.24 -2.69 -4.01
C THR A 191 29.79 -2.90 -4.46
N ILE A 192 28.87 -2.03 -4.00
CA ILE A 192 27.47 -2.08 -4.40
C ILE A 192 27.31 -1.94 -5.92
N ARG A 193 28.06 -1.04 -6.55
CA ARG A 193 28.02 -0.86 -8.02
C ARG A 193 28.51 -2.10 -8.76
N PHE A 194 29.52 -2.80 -8.24
CA PHE A 194 29.98 -4.06 -8.83
C PHE A 194 28.98 -5.20 -8.63
N MET A 195 28.28 -5.27 -7.49
CA MET A 195 27.17 -6.21 -7.29
C MET A 195 26.03 -5.92 -8.29
N GLN A 196 25.62 -4.65 -8.44
CA GLN A 196 24.60 -4.27 -9.43
C GLN A 196 24.99 -4.70 -10.86
N ARG A 197 26.28 -4.68 -11.20
CA ARG A 197 26.75 -5.14 -12.50
C ARG A 197 26.56 -6.65 -12.72
N VAL A 198 26.56 -7.46 -11.65
CA VAL A 198 26.31 -8.91 -11.73
C VAL A 198 24.84 -9.19 -12.09
N LEU A 199 23.90 -8.28 -11.82
CA LEU A 199 22.50 -8.42 -12.21
C LEU A 199 22.27 -8.46 -13.73
N TYR A 200 23.29 -8.07 -14.53
CA TYR A 200 23.27 -8.19 -15.99
C TYR A 200 23.94 -9.47 -16.50
N ASN A 201 24.11 -10.49 -15.64
CA ASN A 201 24.61 -11.79 -16.08
C ASN A 201 23.61 -12.44 -17.06
N PRO A 202 24.04 -13.01 -18.20
CA PRO A 202 23.15 -13.74 -19.09
C PRO A 202 22.50 -14.97 -18.42
N ASP A 203 23.15 -15.54 -17.41
CA ASP A 203 22.64 -16.65 -16.62
C ASP A 203 21.62 -16.13 -15.58
N GLU A 204 20.38 -16.61 -15.68
CA GLU A 204 19.29 -16.20 -14.80
C GLU A 204 19.53 -16.61 -13.34
N GLU A 205 20.01 -17.82 -13.08
CA GLU A 205 20.24 -18.30 -11.71
C GLU A 205 21.25 -17.41 -10.98
N LYS A 206 22.29 -16.96 -11.69
CA LYS A 206 23.28 -16.02 -11.15
C LYS A 206 22.69 -14.65 -10.83
N ARG A 207 21.69 -14.18 -11.58
CA ARG A 207 20.99 -12.92 -11.30
C ARG A 207 20.16 -13.05 -10.03
N TRP A 208 19.43 -14.15 -9.86
CA TRP A 208 18.64 -14.43 -8.66
C TRP A 208 19.50 -14.60 -7.41
N LEU A 209 20.62 -15.31 -7.52
CA LEU A 209 21.59 -15.43 -6.43
C LEU A 209 22.13 -14.04 -6.04
N CYS A 210 22.52 -13.22 -7.02
CA CYS A 210 22.99 -11.86 -6.76
C CYS A 210 21.92 -11.01 -6.05
N ALA A 211 20.66 -11.06 -6.49
CA ALA A 211 19.56 -10.35 -5.84
C ALA A 211 19.39 -10.76 -4.37
N HIS A 212 19.43 -12.07 -4.09
CA HIS A 212 19.37 -12.59 -2.73
C HIS A 212 20.54 -12.10 -1.85
N VAL A 213 21.77 -12.21 -2.36
CA VAL A 213 23.00 -11.76 -1.68
C VAL A 213 22.95 -10.26 -1.41
N MET A 214 22.48 -9.45 -2.38
CA MET A 214 22.28 -8.01 -2.19
C MET A 214 21.31 -7.69 -1.06
N GLY A 215 20.26 -8.49 -0.87
CA GLY A 215 19.35 -8.40 0.27
C GLY A 215 20.07 -8.63 1.61
N GLN A 216 20.85 -9.72 1.71
CA GLN A 216 21.58 -10.05 2.95
C GLN A 216 22.66 -9.01 3.30
N VAL A 217 23.43 -8.56 2.31
CA VAL A 217 24.46 -7.52 2.50
C VAL A 217 23.82 -6.20 2.91
N SER A 218 22.74 -5.78 2.23
CA SER A 218 22.02 -4.55 2.54
C SER A 218 21.44 -4.55 3.95
N ALA A 219 20.95 -5.70 4.43
CA ALA A 219 20.39 -5.80 5.77
C ALA A 219 21.40 -5.47 6.87
N ARG A 220 22.61 -6.01 6.73
CA ARG A 220 23.74 -5.78 7.65
C ARG A 220 24.31 -4.39 7.50
N LEU A 221 24.54 -3.94 6.27
CA LEU A 221 25.04 -2.60 5.97
C LEU A 221 24.12 -1.50 6.54
N ALA A 222 22.80 -1.66 6.42
CA ALA A 222 21.82 -0.71 6.92
C ALA A 222 21.81 -0.56 8.45
N THR A 223 22.46 -1.44 9.22
CA THR A 223 22.62 -1.26 10.68
C THR A 223 23.53 -0.08 11.05
N ARG A 224 24.39 0.37 10.11
CA ARG A 224 25.31 1.51 10.29
C ARG A 224 25.13 2.59 9.23
N GLN A 225 24.80 2.21 7.99
CA GLN A 225 24.69 3.13 6.84
C GLN A 225 23.35 2.93 6.09
N PRO A 226 22.19 3.12 6.74
CA PRO A 226 20.88 2.93 6.09
C PRO A 226 20.65 3.87 4.89
N GLY A 227 21.20 5.09 4.93
CA GLY A 227 21.14 6.03 3.82
C GLY A 227 21.72 5.49 2.52
N MET A 228 22.84 4.75 2.59
CA MET A 228 23.49 4.18 1.39
C MET A 228 22.63 3.09 0.72
N VAL A 229 21.83 2.37 1.50
CA VAL A 229 20.88 1.36 1.00
C VAL A 229 19.60 2.03 0.48
N SER A 230 19.12 3.10 1.14
CA SER A 230 18.02 3.92 0.63
C SER A 230 18.36 4.53 -0.74
N ASP A 231 19.54 5.11 -0.90
CA ASP A 231 20.00 5.68 -2.18
C ASP A 231 20.15 4.60 -3.27
N LEU A 232 20.52 3.38 -2.88
CA LEU A 232 20.53 2.23 -3.80
C LEU A 232 19.11 1.90 -4.31
N LEU A 233 18.13 1.81 -3.41
CA LEU A 233 16.73 1.54 -3.77
C LEU A 233 16.17 2.62 -4.70
N HIS A 234 16.38 3.91 -4.40
CA HIS A 234 15.95 5.01 -5.27
C HIS A 234 16.54 4.89 -6.67
N ARG A 235 17.86 4.68 -6.79
CA ARG A 235 18.52 4.51 -8.10
C ARG A 235 18.02 3.28 -8.85
N MET A 236 17.70 2.19 -8.16
CA MET A 236 17.13 1.00 -8.81
C MET A 236 15.73 1.28 -9.36
N TYR A 237 14.86 1.96 -8.60
CA TYR A 237 13.53 2.36 -9.09
C TYR A 237 13.59 3.36 -10.25
N GLU A 238 14.51 4.32 -10.16
CA GLU A 238 14.77 5.27 -11.25
C GLU A 238 15.18 4.51 -12.53
N ALA A 239 16.11 3.56 -12.42
CA ALA A 239 16.53 2.72 -13.54
C ALA A 239 15.42 1.81 -14.08
N CYS A 240 14.48 1.35 -13.25
CA CYS A 240 13.31 0.60 -13.73
C CYS A 240 12.32 1.46 -14.53
N SER A 241 12.33 2.78 -14.33
CA SER A 241 11.46 3.72 -15.03
C SER A 241 12.04 4.23 -16.36
N ASP A 242 13.33 3.98 -16.61
CA ASP A 242 13.99 4.33 -17.86
C ASP A 242 13.59 3.34 -18.96
N SER A 243 12.81 3.82 -19.94
CA SER A 243 12.30 3.01 -21.06
C SER A 243 13.41 2.50 -21.98
N ALA A 244 14.62 3.07 -21.92
CA ALA A 244 15.78 2.60 -22.66
C ALA A 244 16.58 1.52 -21.91
N ALA A 245 16.25 1.24 -20.63
CA ALA A 245 16.97 0.30 -19.79
C ALA A 245 16.22 -1.03 -19.63
N THR A 246 16.94 -2.14 -19.79
CA THR A 246 16.43 -3.45 -19.39
C THR A 246 16.74 -3.67 -17.91
N HIS A 247 15.73 -3.69 -17.06
CA HIS A 247 15.87 -3.73 -15.60
C HIS A 247 16.04 -5.17 -15.04
N TRP A 248 16.83 -6.01 -15.71
CA TRP A 248 17.08 -7.40 -15.28
C TRP A 248 17.65 -7.46 -13.86
N GLY A 249 17.03 -8.25 -12.98
CA GLY A 249 17.47 -8.46 -11.61
C GLY A 249 17.23 -7.29 -10.65
N LEU A 250 16.75 -6.13 -11.13
CA LEU A 250 16.57 -4.95 -10.28
C LEU A 250 15.35 -5.10 -9.35
N LEU A 251 14.20 -5.52 -9.87
CA LEU A 251 12.96 -5.66 -9.08
C LEU A 251 13.11 -6.79 -8.04
N GLU A 252 13.81 -7.86 -8.42
CA GLU A 252 14.18 -8.98 -7.57
C GLU A 252 15.12 -8.53 -6.44
N SER A 253 16.10 -7.67 -6.77
CA SER A 253 17.01 -7.09 -5.77
C SER A 253 16.29 -6.14 -4.82
N ILE A 254 15.41 -5.28 -5.33
CA ILE A 254 14.56 -4.40 -4.53
C ILE A 254 13.72 -5.22 -3.55
N GLY A 255 13.00 -6.24 -4.05
CA GLY A 255 12.22 -7.15 -3.22
C GLY A 255 13.05 -7.83 -2.13
N SER A 256 14.24 -8.32 -2.48
CA SER A 256 15.17 -8.96 -1.55
C SER A 256 15.68 -8.01 -0.46
N ILE A 257 15.99 -6.76 -0.81
CA ILE A 257 16.45 -5.73 0.14
C ILE A 257 15.32 -5.35 1.10
N ILE A 258 14.11 -5.08 0.58
CA ILE A 258 12.96 -4.71 1.40
C ILE A 258 12.59 -5.86 2.34
N ALA A 259 12.54 -7.11 1.83
CA ALA A 259 12.25 -8.28 2.64
C ALA A 259 13.31 -8.51 3.74
N ALA A 260 14.55 -8.06 3.55
CA ALA A 260 15.60 -8.23 4.55
C ALA A 260 15.55 -7.16 5.66
N ARG A 261 14.99 -5.97 5.40
CA ARG A 261 14.80 -4.87 6.37
C ARG A 261 13.46 -4.14 6.17
N PRO A 262 12.32 -4.83 6.36
CA PRO A 262 11.00 -4.23 6.18
C PRO A 262 10.72 -3.10 7.19
N ASP A 263 11.38 -3.12 8.34
CA ASP A 263 11.31 -2.07 9.38
C ASP A 263 11.81 -0.71 8.90
N ILE A 264 12.82 -0.67 8.02
CA ILE A 264 13.34 0.59 7.45
C ILE A 264 12.77 0.83 6.05
N PHE A 265 12.74 -0.21 5.21
CA PHE A 265 12.47 -0.06 3.77
C PHE A 265 11.06 -0.49 3.36
N GLY A 266 10.19 -0.91 4.28
CA GLY A 266 8.84 -1.37 3.97
C GLY A 266 8.00 -0.34 3.21
N GLY A 267 8.19 0.95 3.47
CA GLY A 267 7.51 2.03 2.76
C GLY A 267 7.79 2.07 1.25
N PHE A 268 8.89 1.45 0.80
CA PHE A 268 9.20 1.34 -0.64
C PHE A 268 8.38 0.25 -1.34
N ALA A 269 7.78 -0.70 -0.63
CA ALA A 269 7.12 -1.87 -1.22
C ALA A 269 6.00 -1.49 -2.20
N ARG A 270 5.21 -0.44 -1.90
CA ARG A 270 4.12 0.04 -2.76
C ARG A 270 4.56 0.41 -4.17
N HIS A 271 5.82 0.86 -4.35
CA HIS A 271 6.33 1.30 -5.65
C HIS A 271 6.57 0.13 -6.61
N LEU A 272 6.73 -1.11 -6.11
CA LEU A 272 6.81 -2.30 -6.95
C LEU A 272 5.53 -2.49 -7.80
N LEU A 273 4.36 -2.13 -7.25
CA LEU A 273 3.07 -2.30 -7.94
C LEU A 273 2.93 -1.42 -9.19
N MET A 274 3.77 -0.39 -9.36
CA MET A 274 3.77 0.44 -10.57
C MET A 274 4.14 -0.35 -11.83
N TYR A 275 4.88 -1.46 -11.69
CA TYR A 275 5.38 -2.27 -12.81
C TYR A 275 4.59 -3.57 -13.06
N ARG A 276 3.50 -3.79 -12.31
CA ARG A 276 2.74 -5.06 -12.32
C ARG A 276 2.12 -5.40 -13.68
N ASP A 277 1.67 -4.39 -14.42
CA ASP A 277 0.94 -4.59 -15.67
C ASP A 277 1.87 -4.86 -16.86
N VAL A 278 3.18 -4.60 -16.71
CA VAL A 278 4.19 -4.85 -17.74
C VAL A 278 4.54 -6.34 -17.77
N PRO A 279 4.28 -7.09 -18.86
CA PRO A 279 4.49 -8.54 -18.90
C PRO A 279 5.92 -8.99 -18.54
N SER A 280 6.92 -8.23 -18.97
CA SER A 280 8.34 -8.52 -18.69
C SER A 280 8.77 -8.30 -17.24
N SER A 281 7.93 -7.69 -16.42
CA SER A 281 8.23 -7.25 -15.06
C SER A 281 7.25 -7.80 -14.03
N ARG A 282 6.05 -8.21 -14.48
CA ARG A 282 4.95 -8.72 -13.66
C ARG A 282 5.38 -9.82 -12.71
N VAL A 283 6.07 -10.83 -13.24
CA VAL A 283 6.55 -11.98 -12.46
C VAL A 283 7.52 -11.52 -11.36
N GLN A 284 8.42 -10.61 -11.68
CA GLN A 284 9.40 -10.06 -10.73
C GLN A 284 8.71 -9.25 -9.63
N VAL A 285 7.68 -8.46 -9.96
CA VAL A 285 6.86 -7.72 -8.99
C VAL A 285 6.14 -8.67 -8.04
N LEU A 286 5.45 -9.68 -8.58
CA LEU A 286 4.72 -10.65 -7.77
C LEU A 286 5.66 -11.47 -6.89
N TRP A 287 6.81 -11.87 -7.42
CA TRP A 287 7.84 -12.53 -6.65
C TRP A 287 8.35 -11.65 -5.52
N ALA A 288 8.72 -10.40 -5.82
CA ALA A 288 9.27 -9.45 -4.85
C ALA A 288 8.30 -9.20 -3.70
N MET A 289 7.03 -8.93 -4.03
CA MET A 289 5.97 -8.76 -3.04
C MET A 289 5.78 -10.04 -2.20
N GLY A 290 5.79 -11.22 -2.82
CA GLY A 290 5.67 -12.48 -2.10
C GLY A 290 6.87 -12.75 -1.17
N THR A 291 8.07 -12.34 -1.56
CA THR A 291 9.29 -12.46 -0.75
C THR A 291 9.26 -11.50 0.44
N ILE A 292 8.72 -10.29 0.28
CA ILE A 292 8.46 -9.37 1.41
C ILE A 292 7.40 -9.96 2.35
N ALA A 293 6.30 -10.48 1.79
CA ALA A 293 5.18 -11.03 2.54
C ALA A 293 5.54 -12.25 3.40
N GLU A 294 6.60 -12.98 3.06
CA GLU A 294 7.10 -14.12 3.85
C GLU A 294 7.49 -13.74 5.28
N LYS A 295 8.08 -12.55 5.41
CA LYS A 295 8.60 -12.05 6.68
C LYS A 295 7.72 -10.96 7.29
N SER A 296 7.05 -10.21 6.43
CA SER A 296 6.27 -9.03 6.77
C SER A 296 5.02 -8.93 5.89
N PRO A 297 4.04 -9.84 6.07
CA PRO A 297 2.79 -9.80 5.32
C PRO A 297 2.05 -8.46 5.50
N GLU A 298 2.18 -7.82 6.67
CA GLU A 298 1.58 -6.53 6.99
C GLU A 298 2.06 -5.40 6.08
N VAL A 299 3.36 -5.36 5.74
CA VAL A 299 3.92 -4.35 4.83
C VAL A 299 3.26 -4.45 3.45
N VAL A 300 3.00 -5.67 2.99
CA VAL A 300 2.37 -5.92 1.70
C VAL A 300 0.88 -5.65 1.75
N ARG A 301 0.18 -6.01 2.83
CA ARG A 301 -1.26 -5.70 3.02
C ARG A 301 -1.54 -4.20 3.09
N ALA A 302 -0.59 -3.40 3.54
CA ALA A 302 -0.71 -1.94 3.56
C ALA A 302 -0.55 -1.29 2.17
N THR A 303 -0.26 -2.05 1.13
CA THR A 303 -0.22 -1.56 -0.26
C THR A 303 -1.57 -1.77 -0.97
N PRO A 304 -1.81 -1.16 -2.14
CA PRO A 304 -2.95 -1.45 -3.03
C PRO A 304 -2.93 -2.88 -3.62
N ILE A 305 -2.90 -3.90 -2.76
CA ILE A 305 -2.66 -5.30 -3.11
C ILE A 305 -3.82 -5.94 -3.89
N TYR A 306 -5.02 -5.35 -3.83
CA TYR A 306 -6.15 -5.76 -4.66
C TYR A 306 -5.83 -5.67 -6.17
N SER A 307 -4.91 -4.79 -6.55
CA SER A 307 -4.49 -4.62 -7.95
C SER A 307 -3.85 -5.86 -8.58
N VAL A 308 -3.42 -6.85 -7.79
CA VAL A 308 -2.82 -8.10 -8.29
C VAL A 308 -3.76 -9.30 -8.23
N PHE A 309 -4.98 -9.16 -7.70
CA PHE A 309 -5.95 -10.25 -7.58
C PHE A 309 -6.28 -10.95 -8.92
N PRO A 310 -6.45 -10.23 -10.05
CA PRO A 310 -6.76 -10.87 -11.32
C PRO A 310 -5.71 -11.90 -11.79
N TYR A 311 -4.46 -11.78 -11.32
CA TYR A 311 -3.36 -12.63 -11.77
C TYR A 311 -3.43 -14.07 -11.26
N VAL A 312 -4.25 -14.38 -10.25
CA VAL A 312 -4.54 -15.76 -9.81
C VAL A 312 -5.08 -16.60 -10.96
N ASN A 313 -5.83 -15.98 -11.86
CA ASN A 313 -6.45 -16.61 -13.02
C ASN A 313 -5.75 -16.23 -14.34
N SER A 314 -4.52 -15.71 -14.28
CA SER A 314 -3.73 -15.39 -15.47
C SER A 314 -3.60 -16.61 -16.40
N PRO A 315 -3.64 -16.47 -17.73
CA PRO A 315 -3.36 -17.59 -18.63
C PRO A 315 -1.92 -18.12 -18.50
N GLU A 316 -0.98 -17.29 -18.07
CA GLU A 316 0.43 -17.64 -17.88
C GLU A 316 0.64 -18.38 -16.54
N PRO A 317 1.09 -19.65 -16.55
CA PRO A 317 1.26 -20.43 -15.32
C PRO A 317 2.21 -19.79 -14.30
N ILE A 318 3.32 -19.21 -14.75
CA ILE A 318 4.29 -18.55 -13.88
C ILE A 318 3.69 -17.33 -13.16
N THR A 319 2.82 -16.58 -13.85
CA THR A 319 2.12 -15.44 -13.27
C THR A 319 1.10 -15.91 -12.21
N ARG A 320 0.34 -16.97 -12.50
CA ARG A 320 -0.57 -17.58 -11.50
C ARG A 320 0.18 -18.06 -10.26
N ALA A 321 1.26 -18.80 -10.47
CA ALA A 321 2.09 -19.35 -9.40
C ALA A 321 2.58 -18.26 -8.43
N HIS A 322 3.14 -17.15 -8.95
CA HIS A 322 3.60 -16.07 -8.10
C HIS A 322 2.47 -15.28 -7.44
N ALA A 323 1.33 -15.08 -8.13
CA ALA A 323 0.15 -14.46 -7.53
C ALA A 323 -0.37 -15.30 -6.35
N ILE A 324 -0.52 -16.62 -6.54
CA ILE A 324 -0.97 -17.55 -5.49
C ILE A 324 0.01 -17.56 -4.31
N ARG A 325 1.32 -17.66 -4.58
CA ARG A 325 2.36 -17.62 -3.53
C ARG A 325 2.28 -16.33 -2.70
N LEU A 326 2.14 -15.18 -3.36
CA LEU A 326 1.98 -13.89 -2.70
C LEU A 326 0.71 -13.83 -1.85
N LEU A 327 -0.44 -14.18 -2.43
CA LEU A 327 -1.75 -14.09 -1.78
C LEU A 327 -1.89 -15.06 -0.60
N GLY A 328 -1.28 -16.25 -0.72
CA GLY A 328 -1.14 -17.21 0.38
C GLY A 328 -0.37 -16.62 1.57
N ARG A 329 0.80 -16.03 1.31
CA ARG A 329 1.66 -15.44 2.35
C ARG A 329 1.01 -14.28 3.09
N ILE A 330 0.23 -13.45 2.39
CA ILE A 330 -0.53 -12.37 3.04
C ILE A 330 -1.88 -12.83 3.60
N LYS A 331 -2.25 -14.11 3.49
CA LYS A 331 -3.55 -14.65 3.90
C LYS A 331 -4.73 -13.84 3.34
N ALA A 332 -4.75 -13.61 2.03
CA ALA A 332 -5.85 -12.93 1.33
C ALA A 332 -7.08 -13.86 1.21
N LEU A 333 -7.90 -13.91 2.26
CA LEU A 333 -9.08 -14.77 2.35
C LEU A 333 -10.11 -14.48 1.25
N GLU A 334 -10.12 -13.24 0.74
CA GLU A 334 -10.97 -12.78 -0.36
C GLU A 334 -10.68 -13.54 -1.66
N GLN A 335 -9.46 -14.05 -1.82
CA GLN A 335 -9.01 -14.79 -3.00
C GLN A 335 -8.99 -16.31 -2.77
N LYS A 336 -9.40 -16.79 -1.59
CA LYS A 336 -9.36 -18.22 -1.24
C LYS A 336 -10.09 -19.09 -2.27
N GLY A 337 -11.31 -18.68 -2.66
CA GLY A 337 -12.11 -19.44 -3.63
C GLY A 337 -11.49 -19.49 -5.04
N GLU A 338 -10.74 -18.47 -5.45
CA GLU A 338 -10.01 -18.50 -6.73
C GLU A 338 -8.77 -19.40 -6.64
N ILE A 339 -8.07 -19.41 -5.50
CA ILE A 339 -6.91 -20.28 -5.26
C ILE A 339 -7.33 -21.76 -5.18
N GLU A 340 -8.47 -22.08 -4.58
CA GLU A 340 -9.01 -23.45 -4.50
C GLU A 340 -9.19 -24.08 -5.89
N LYS A 341 -9.57 -23.28 -6.91
CA LYS A 341 -9.71 -23.76 -8.30
C LYS A 341 -8.38 -24.16 -8.94
N GLN A 342 -7.25 -23.73 -8.38
CA GLN A 342 -5.91 -23.93 -8.95
C GLN A 342 -5.19 -25.14 -8.33
N VAL A 343 -5.76 -25.80 -7.31
CA VAL A 343 -5.12 -26.89 -6.55
C VAL A 343 -4.71 -28.07 -7.43
N ASP A 344 -5.48 -28.38 -8.48
CA ASP A 344 -5.19 -29.49 -9.39
C ASP A 344 -4.44 -29.07 -10.66
N ASP A 345 -3.96 -27.82 -10.75
CA ASP A 345 -3.21 -27.33 -11.91
C ASP A 345 -1.80 -27.98 -11.96
N PRO A 346 -1.52 -28.84 -12.97
CA PRO A 346 -0.27 -29.58 -13.06
C PRO A 346 0.86 -28.76 -13.70
N ALA A 347 0.61 -27.50 -14.08
CA ALA A 347 1.60 -26.69 -14.79
C ALA A 347 2.88 -26.52 -13.95
N GLN A 348 3.99 -27.00 -14.49
CA GLN A 348 5.31 -26.88 -13.86
C GLN A 348 5.83 -25.46 -13.99
N VAL A 349 6.40 -24.96 -12.90
CA VAL A 349 7.00 -23.63 -12.81
C VAL A 349 8.28 -23.71 -11.99
N THR A 350 9.23 -22.86 -12.33
CA THR A 350 10.43 -22.64 -11.52
C THR A 350 10.25 -21.32 -10.78
N ILE A 351 10.25 -21.37 -9.46
CA ILE A 351 10.32 -20.18 -8.61
C ILE A 351 11.72 -20.09 -8.00
N TYR A 352 12.10 -18.92 -7.50
CA TYR A 352 13.37 -18.75 -6.81
C TYR A 352 13.15 -18.52 -5.32
N GLU A 353 13.85 -19.28 -4.48
CA GLU A 353 13.85 -19.11 -3.03
C GLU A 353 15.28 -19.01 -2.54
N LYS A 354 15.56 -17.96 -1.75
CA LYS A 354 16.92 -17.67 -1.26
C LYS A 354 17.99 -17.66 -2.38
N GLY A 355 17.61 -17.20 -3.57
CA GLY A 355 18.48 -17.11 -4.73
C GLY A 355 18.68 -18.43 -5.50
N LEU A 356 18.01 -19.51 -5.11
CA LEU A 356 18.13 -20.82 -5.76
C LEU A 356 16.82 -21.20 -6.47
N PRO A 357 16.89 -21.87 -7.63
CA PRO A 357 15.71 -22.34 -8.34
C PRO A 357 15.05 -23.49 -7.58
N VAL A 358 13.73 -23.46 -7.49
CA VAL A 358 12.87 -24.49 -6.91
C VAL A 358 11.82 -24.88 -7.94
N GLN A 359 11.84 -26.15 -8.35
CA GLN A 359 10.83 -26.71 -9.24
C GLN A 359 9.58 -27.05 -8.43
N THR A 360 8.42 -26.59 -8.91
CA THR A 360 7.13 -26.82 -8.28
C THR A 360 6.01 -26.79 -9.33
N THR A 361 4.76 -26.91 -8.89
CA THR A 361 3.57 -26.73 -9.73
C THR A 361 2.69 -25.61 -9.21
N VAL A 362 1.82 -25.08 -10.08
CA VAL A 362 0.77 -24.13 -9.65
C VAL A 362 -0.11 -24.74 -8.55
N GLY A 363 -0.49 -26.00 -8.69
CA GLY A 363 -1.29 -26.72 -7.70
C GLY A 363 -0.60 -26.92 -6.35
N ASP A 364 0.71 -27.18 -6.34
CA ASP A 364 1.47 -27.29 -5.08
C ASP A 364 1.51 -25.95 -4.33
N LEU A 365 1.75 -24.85 -5.05
CA LEU A 365 1.71 -23.51 -4.47
C LEU A 365 0.31 -23.11 -3.99
N ALA A 366 -0.75 -23.56 -4.67
CA ALA A 366 -2.13 -23.35 -4.22
C ALA A 366 -2.42 -24.10 -2.92
N ARG A 367 -1.98 -25.36 -2.79
CA ARG A 367 -2.09 -26.11 -1.53
C ARG A 367 -1.34 -25.44 -0.38
N GLU A 368 -0.10 -24.99 -0.63
CA GLU A 368 0.70 -24.26 0.36
C GLU A 368 -0.02 -22.96 0.80
N ALA A 369 -0.50 -22.17 -0.16
CA ALA A 369 -1.23 -20.93 0.10
C ALA A 369 -2.49 -21.17 0.96
N LEU A 370 -3.28 -22.19 0.65
CA LEU A 370 -4.47 -22.54 1.42
C LEU A 370 -4.12 -23.02 2.84
N SER A 371 -3.02 -23.75 3.00
CA SER A 371 -2.51 -24.13 4.32
C SER A 371 -2.17 -22.89 5.16
N LEU A 372 -1.47 -21.91 4.58
CA LEU A 372 -1.14 -20.65 5.28
C LEU A 372 -2.38 -19.84 5.68
N MET A 373 -3.45 -19.90 4.87
CA MET A 373 -4.71 -19.20 5.13
C MET A 373 -5.56 -19.86 6.23
N THR A 374 -5.36 -21.14 6.50
CA THR A 374 -6.12 -21.91 7.50
C THR A 374 -5.41 -21.99 8.85
N ASP A 375 -4.09 -21.79 8.89
CA ASP A 375 -3.31 -21.87 10.12
C ASP A 375 -3.43 -20.59 10.99
N PRO A 376 -4.00 -20.68 12.22
CA PRO A 376 -4.07 -19.57 13.16
C PRO A 376 -2.72 -19.22 13.81
N ALA A 377 -1.70 -20.09 13.72
CA ALA A 377 -0.49 -20.03 14.56
C ALA A 377 0.71 -19.27 13.94
N ALA A 378 0.62 -18.83 12.68
CA ALA A 378 1.70 -18.10 11.99
C ALA A 378 1.50 -16.57 11.97
N ALA A 379 0.82 -16.00 12.98
CA ALA A 379 0.54 -14.57 13.10
C ALA A 379 1.35 -13.91 14.22
#